data_AF-J2YPS2-F1
#
_entry.id   AF-J2YPS2-F1
#
_cell.length_a   1.000
_cell.length_b   1.000
_cell.length_c   1.000
_cell.angle_alpha   90.00
_cell.angle_beta   90.00
_cell.angle_gamma   90.00
#
_symmetry.space_group_name_H-M   'P 1'
#
loop_
_entity.id
_entity.type
_entity.pdbx_description
1 polymer ?
#
loop_
_entity_poly.entity_id
_entity_poly.type
_entity_poly.pdbx_seq_one_letter_code
_entity_poly.pdbx_strand_id
1 'polypeptide(L)'
;MRALAEFIMRGRMQATLVVAGCATLPLLYWLGAAAGSLVLLRRGLTDALGVLSLGLLPALIWWLYADDPRALLVLLGSSGLALVLRASESWVRTLLVSVVIGVVFSVVLGAAFAAQIEMLAQALIKVMPALLGETYKQLSVDEQARFASLIAPVLTGLIAALLQIVSVLSLIVGRHWQALLYNPGGFGREFRAIRIPLGPAMLLLALMLLGPNLGAQMAMLTPLCSVPLVFAGLALIHGLVGQKRLAGFWLVGLYVTLLLFMQLIYPLLVVLAIVDSLIDFRGRHVSKDTDSANGEG
;
A
#
# COMPACT_ATOMS: atom_id res chain seq x y z
N MET A 1 17.11 -10.67 -9.16
CA MET A 1 16.57 -10.78 -7.79
C MET A 1 16.59 -12.19 -7.19
N ARG A 2 16.59 -13.27 -7.99
CA ARG A 2 16.58 -14.66 -7.46
C ARG A 2 17.72 -14.97 -6.48
N ALA A 3 18.96 -14.57 -6.78
CA ALA A 3 20.12 -14.82 -5.91
C ALA A 3 19.98 -14.23 -4.50
N LEU A 4 19.41 -13.02 -4.37
CA LEU A 4 19.14 -12.40 -3.07
C LEU A 4 18.09 -13.19 -2.28
N ALA A 5 17.01 -13.60 -2.95
CA ALA A 5 15.98 -14.43 -2.33
C ALA A 5 16.54 -15.78 -1.86
N GLU A 6 17.38 -16.44 -2.68
CA GLU A 6 18.07 -17.67 -2.29
C GLU A 6 18.99 -17.42 -1.09
N PHE A 7 19.77 -16.34 -1.09
CA PHE A 7 20.63 -15.98 0.04
C PHE A 7 19.85 -15.81 1.34
N ILE A 8 18.75 -15.04 1.33
CA ILE A 8 17.87 -14.86 2.50
C ILE A 8 17.37 -16.23 3.00
N MET A 9 17.02 -17.13 2.09
CA MET A 9 16.44 -18.44 2.44
C MET A 9 17.48 -19.50 2.82
N ARG A 10 18.79 -19.29 2.62
CA ARG A 10 19.86 -20.26 2.96
C ARG A 10 19.91 -20.62 4.44
N GLY A 11 19.52 -19.72 5.33
CA GLY A 11 19.55 -19.97 6.78
C GLY A 11 19.06 -18.78 7.59
N ARG A 12 18.91 -18.98 8.90
CA ARG A 12 18.44 -17.93 9.83
C ARG A 12 19.41 -16.75 9.88
N MET A 13 20.73 -17.02 9.88
CA MET A 13 21.76 -15.99 9.96
C MET A 13 21.74 -15.05 8.75
N GLN A 14 21.60 -15.59 7.53
CA GLN A 14 21.54 -14.82 6.29
C GLN A 14 20.29 -13.94 6.24
N ALA A 15 19.14 -14.50 6.64
CA ALA A 15 17.91 -13.73 6.76
C ALA A 15 18.05 -12.59 7.78
N THR A 16 18.56 -12.87 8.97
CA THR A 16 18.83 -11.87 10.02
C THR A 16 19.76 -10.77 9.52
N LEU A 17 20.85 -11.13 8.83
CA LEU A 17 21.81 -10.15 8.31
C LEU A 17 21.14 -9.19 7.32
N VAL A 18 20.32 -9.70 6.39
CA VAL A 18 19.61 -8.84 5.44
C VAL A 18 18.58 -7.97 6.15
N VAL A 19 17.75 -8.54 7.03
CA VAL A 19 16.70 -7.80 7.73
C VAL A 19 17.27 -6.72 8.63
N ALA A 20 18.20 -7.06 9.52
CA ALA A 20 18.81 -6.11 10.45
C ALA A 20 19.73 -5.12 9.72
N GLY A 21 20.58 -5.59 8.80
CA GLY A 21 21.48 -4.72 8.04
C GLY A 21 20.74 -3.67 7.21
N CYS A 22 19.64 -4.06 6.56
CA CYS A 22 18.80 -3.12 5.83
C CYS A 22 18.02 -2.17 6.76
N ALA A 23 17.56 -2.66 7.92
CA ALA A 23 16.86 -1.83 8.90
C ALA A 23 17.76 -0.76 9.56
N THR A 24 19.08 -0.99 9.62
CA THR A 24 20.06 0.01 10.06
C THR A 24 20.21 1.16 9.08
N LEU A 25 19.93 0.95 7.79
CA LEU A 25 20.14 1.94 6.73
C LEU A 25 18.81 2.67 6.42
N PRO A 26 18.71 3.99 6.63
CA PRO A 26 17.45 4.74 6.52
C PRO A 26 16.70 4.62 5.19
N LEU A 27 17.37 4.30 4.08
CA LEU A 27 16.72 4.14 2.77
C LEU A 27 16.46 2.69 2.38
N LEU A 28 16.97 1.72 3.15
CA LEU A 28 16.87 0.29 2.83
C LEU A 28 15.94 -0.49 3.77
N TYR A 29 15.36 0.13 4.81
CA TYR A 29 14.48 -0.58 5.74
C TYR A 29 13.33 -1.34 5.05
N TRP A 30 12.83 -0.83 3.91
CA TRP A 30 11.78 -1.48 3.11
C TRP A 30 12.24 -2.83 2.51
N LEU A 31 13.54 -2.95 2.19
CA LEU A 31 14.13 -4.20 1.71
C LEU A 31 14.29 -5.21 2.85
N GLY A 32 14.63 -4.74 4.05
CA GLY A 32 14.62 -5.55 5.27
C GLY A 32 13.21 -6.06 5.60
N ALA A 33 12.21 -5.20 5.50
CA ALA A 33 10.79 -5.55 5.62
C ALA A 33 10.33 -6.58 4.57
N ALA A 34 10.82 -6.47 3.33
CA ALA A 34 10.57 -7.46 2.28
C ALA A 34 11.21 -8.83 2.58
N ALA A 35 12.45 -8.84 3.09
CA ALA A 35 13.14 -10.05 3.51
C ALA A 35 12.42 -10.72 4.70
N GLY A 36 11.98 -9.93 5.68
CA GLY A 36 11.15 -10.41 6.79
C GLY A 36 9.83 -11.02 6.31
N SER A 37 9.16 -10.35 5.37
CA SER A 37 7.92 -10.84 4.75
C SER A 37 8.13 -12.16 4.01
N LEU A 38 9.24 -12.33 3.27
CA LEU A 38 9.59 -13.59 2.61
C LEU A 38 9.74 -14.75 3.61
N VAL A 39 10.51 -14.53 4.68
CA VAL A 39 10.72 -15.54 5.73
C VAL A 39 9.39 -15.91 6.38
N LEU A 40 8.57 -14.92 6.73
CA LEU A 40 7.27 -15.14 7.36
C LEU A 40 6.30 -15.89 6.44
N LEU A 41 6.20 -15.50 5.17
CA LEU A 41 5.32 -16.15 4.20
C LEU A 41 5.74 -17.60 3.94
N ARG A 42 7.03 -17.93 3.98
CA ARG A 42 7.52 -19.30 3.71
C ARG A 42 7.57 -20.19 4.95
N ARG A 43 8.16 -19.70 6.05
CA ARG A 43 8.45 -20.49 7.26
C ARG A 43 7.43 -20.27 8.40
N GLY A 44 6.55 -19.28 8.27
CA GLY A 44 5.56 -18.95 9.30
C GLY A 44 6.13 -18.05 10.41
N LEU A 45 5.28 -17.70 11.37
CA LEU A 45 5.60 -16.71 12.40
C LEU A 45 6.73 -17.19 13.33
N THR A 46 6.65 -18.43 13.82
CA THR A 46 7.60 -18.98 14.80
C THR A 46 9.04 -18.87 14.33
N ASP A 47 9.30 -19.22 13.07
CA ASP A 47 10.64 -19.13 12.47
C ASP A 47 11.04 -17.69 12.12
N ALA A 48 10.07 -16.85 11.77
CA ALA A 48 10.31 -15.45 11.42
C ALA A 48 10.60 -14.58 12.64
N LEU A 49 10.05 -14.90 13.82
CA LEU A 49 10.21 -14.09 15.04
C LEU A 49 11.68 -13.82 15.35
N GLY A 50 12.53 -14.84 15.36
CA GLY A 50 13.97 -14.65 15.65
C GLY A 50 14.69 -13.74 14.64
N VAL A 51 14.27 -13.77 13.37
CA VAL A 51 14.82 -12.88 12.32
C VAL A 51 14.30 -11.46 12.50
N LEU A 52 13.00 -11.31 12.72
CA LEU A 52 12.34 -10.02 12.88
C LEU A 52 12.79 -9.31 14.15
N SER A 53 12.92 -10.01 15.29
CA SER A 53 13.37 -9.43 16.55
C SER A 53 14.70 -8.69 16.42
N LEU A 54 15.65 -9.25 15.68
CA LEU A 54 16.94 -8.58 15.44
C LEU A 54 16.83 -7.43 14.44
N GLY A 55 15.87 -7.47 13.52
CA GLY A 55 15.51 -6.32 12.68
C GLY A 55 14.83 -5.18 13.43
N LEU A 56 14.06 -5.50 14.47
CA LEU A 56 13.38 -4.52 15.30
C LEU A 56 14.36 -3.71 16.15
N LEU A 57 15.52 -4.26 16.53
CA LEU A 57 16.53 -3.54 17.31
C LEU A 57 17.05 -2.26 16.62
N PRO A 58 17.62 -2.29 15.40
CA PRO A 58 18.06 -1.07 14.72
C PRO A 58 16.89 -0.12 14.42
N ALA A 59 15.70 -0.66 14.13
CA ALA A 59 14.51 0.16 13.93
C ALA A 59 14.07 0.90 15.20
N LEU A 60 14.20 0.26 16.36
CA LEU A 60 13.94 0.88 17.67
C LEU A 60 15.01 1.92 18.02
N ILE A 61 16.28 1.65 17.68
CA ILE A 61 17.37 2.62 17.85
C ILE A 61 17.09 3.90 17.05
N TRP A 62 16.65 3.78 15.78
CA TRP A 62 16.25 4.93 14.98
C TRP A 62 15.15 5.75 15.64
N TRP A 63 14.14 5.09 16.21
CA TRP A 63 13.08 5.80 16.91
C TRP A 63 13.61 6.49 18.19
N LEU A 64 14.27 5.75 19.08
CA LEU A 64 14.65 6.29 20.39
C LEU A 64 15.72 7.39 20.32
N TYR A 65 16.62 7.35 19.32
CA TYR A 65 17.76 8.28 19.24
C TYR A 65 17.64 9.32 18.13
N ALA A 66 16.84 9.07 17.10
CA ALA A 66 16.66 10.00 15.98
C ALA A 66 15.19 10.44 15.79
N ASP A 67 14.30 10.04 16.70
CA ASP A 67 12.86 10.32 16.66
C ASP A 67 12.18 9.87 15.35
N ASP A 68 12.73 8.84 14.69
CA ASP A 68 12.22 8.33 13.42
C ASP A 68 11.61 6.91 13.58
N PRO A 69 10.28 6.78 13.70
CA PRO A 69 9.63 5.47 13.84
C PRO A 69 9.44 4.72 12.51
N ARG A 70 9.80 5.31 11.35
CA ARG A 70 9.36 4.79 10.03
C ARG A 70 9.87 3.37 9.74
N ALA A 71 11.13 3.09 10.06
CA ALA A 71 11.72 1.76 9.85
C ALA A 71 10.97 0.68 10.65
N LEU A 72 10.59 1.02 11.90
CA LEU A 72 9.85 0.13 12.78
C LEU A 72 8.43 -0.10 12.26
N LEU A 73 7.75 0.98 11.89
CA LEU A 73 6.39 0.95 11.35
C LEU A 73 6.32 0.08 10.09
N VAL A 74 7.25 0.27 9.14
CA VAL A 74 7.25 -0.50 7.90
C VAL A 74 7.60 -1.97 8.12
N LEU A 75 8.55 -2.29 8.99
CA LEU A 75 8.89 -3.67 9.33
C LEU A 75 7.72 -4.41 9.99
N LEU A 76 7.05 -3.77 10.96
CA LEU A 76 5.88 -4.34 11.64
C LEU A 76 4.66 -4.40 10.71
N GLY A 77 4.40 -3.34 9.94
CA GLY A 77 3.31 -3.24 8.99
C GLY A 77 3.39 -4.30 7.90
N SER A 78 4.55 -4.46 7.26
CA SER A 78 4.74 -5.50 6.24
C SER A 78 4.61 -6.90 6.83
N SER A 79 5.12 -7.13 8.05
CA SER A 79 5.02 -8.41 8.74
C SER A 79 3.58 -8.75 9.12
N GLY A 80 2.81 -7.76 9.59
CA GLY A 80 1.38 -7.88 9.86
C GLY A 80 0.58 -8.20 8.59
N LEU A 81 0.85 -7.49 7.49
CA LEU A 81 0.24 -7.79 6.19
C LEU A 81 0.63 -9.17 5.66
N ALA A 82 1.88 -9.60 5.88
CA ALA A 82 2.33 -10.94 5.51
C ALA A 82 1.58 -12.03 6.28
N LEU A 83 1.29 -11.81 7.58
CA LEU A 83 0.46 -12.73 8.37
C LEU A 83 -0.96 -12.81 7.83
N VAL A 84 -1.57 -11.67 7.50
CA VAL A 84 -2.93 -11.63 6.90
C VAL A 84 -2.94 -12.36 5.56
N LEU A 85 -1.95 -12.11 4.70
CA LEU A 85 -1.86 -12.77 3.40
C LEU A 85 -1.65 -14.29 3.56
N ARG A 86 -0.81 -14.71 4.50
CA ARG A 86 -0.56 -16.13 4.78
C ARG A 86 -1.80 -16.84 5.33
N ALA A 87 -2.55 -16.20 6.22
CA ALA A 87 -3.71 -16.80 6.86
C ALA A 87 -4.96 -16.81 5.98
N SER A 88 -5.11 -15.81 5.11
CA SER A 88 -6.34 -15.64 4.31
C SER A 88 -6.20 -15.98 2.84
N GLU A 89 -4.96 -16.09 2.34
CA GLU A 89 -4.64 -16.26 0.91
C GLU A 89 -5.30 -15.21 0.00
N SER A 90 -5.67 -14.05 0.57
CA SER A 90 -6.47 -13.03 -0.10
C SER A 90 -5.80 -11.67 -0.08
N TRP A 91 -5.34 -11.24 -1.25
CA TRP A 91 -4.81 -9.88 -1.43
C TRP A 91 -5.84 -8.79 -1.14
N VAL A 92 -7.12 -9.03 -1.42
CA VAL A 92 -8.19 -8.06 -1.09
C VAL A 92 -8.26 -7.84 0.41
N ARG A 93 -8.28 -8.90 1.22
CA ARG A 93 -8.27 -8.77 2.69
C ARG A 93 -6.99 -8.09 3.18
N THR A 94 -5.84 -8.45 2.64
CA THR A 94 -4.56 -7.80 2.96
C THR A 94 -4.59 -6.30 2.67
N LEU A 95 -5.09 -5.89 1.51
CA LEU A 95 -5.20 -4.48 1.16
C LEU A 95 -6.19 -3.74 2.06
N LEU A 96 -7.33 -4.34 2.41
CA LEU A 96 -8.28 -3.72 3.35
C LEU A 96 -7.67 -3.56 4.75
N VAL A 97 -6.96 -4.58 5.26
CA VAL A 97 -6.24 -4.49 6.55
C VAL A 97 -5.12 -3.46 6.49
N SER A 98 -4.53 -3.20 5.33
CA SER A 98 -3.52 -2.14 5.18
C SER A 98 -4.04 -0.76 5.57
N VAL A 99 -5.35 -0.49 5.43
CA VAL A 99 -5.96 0.77 5.90
C VAL A 99 -5.91 0.88 7.42
N VAL A 100 -6.18 -0.22 8.14
CA VAL A 100 -6.08 -0.26 9.61
C VAL A 100 -4.64 -0.01 10.05
N ILE A 101 -3.67 -0.61 9.36
CA ILE A 101 -2.24 -0.33 9.59
C ILE A 101 -1.91 1.12 9.30
N GLY A 102 -2.46 1.69 8.22
CA GLY A 102 -2.34 3.11 7.89
C GLY A 102 -2.87 4.03 9.00
N VAL A 103 -4.00 3.69 9.61
CA VAL A 103 -4.54 4.44 10.76
C VAL A 103 -3.61 4.35 11.97
N VAL A 104 -3.07 3.16 12.28
CA VAL A 104 -2.05 2.99 13.33
C VAL A 104 -0.83 3.86 13.02
N PHE A 105 -0.38 3.90 11.77
CA PHE A 105 0.73 4.77 11.36
C PHE A 105 0.39 6.24 11.55
N SER A 106 -0.82 6.69 11.19
CA SER A 106 -1.26 8.07 11.40
C SER A 106 -1.23 8.46 12.88
N VAL A 107 -1.63 7.57 13.79
CA VAL A 107 -1.56 7.84 15.24
C VAL A 107 -0.12 7.98 15.70
N VAL A 108 0.75 7.03 15.34
CA VAL A 108 2.17 7.05 15.76
C VAL A 108 2.90 8.25 15.17
N LEU A 109 2.73 8.51 13.87
CA LEU A 109 3.37 9.62 13.17
C LEU A 109 2.80 10.97 13.57
N GLY A 110 1.50 11.04 13.86
CA GLY A 110 0.86 12.26 14.36
C GLY A 110 1.42 12.68 15.72
N ALA A 111 1.79 11.70 16.56
CA ALA A 111 2.48 11.96 17.82
C ALA A 111 3.98 12.26 17.62
N ALA A 112 4.70 11.42 16.89
CA ALA A 112 6.14 11.53 16.70
C ALA A 112 6.55 12.78 15.89
N PHE A 113 5.77 13.14 14.87
CA PHE A 113 6.08 14.26 13.97
C PHE A 113 5.13 15.46 14.15
N ALA A 114 4.50 15.59 15.32
CA ALA A 114 3.48 16.62 15.58
C ALA A 114 3.96 18.03 15.23
N ALA A 115 5.15 18.40 15.72
CA ALA A 115 5.72 19.73 15.51
C ALA A 115 6.05 20.00 14.02
N GLN A 116 6.59 19.01 13.30
CA GLN A 116 6.94 19.15 11.90
C GLN A 116 5.69 19.22 11.01
N ILE A 117 4.66 18.44 11.34
CA ILE A 117 3.36 18.46 10.65
C ILE A 117 2.68 19.82 10.86
N GLU A 118 2.66 20.33 12.10
CA GLU A 118 2.07 21.65 12.40
C GLU A 118 2.83 22.76 11.66
N MET A 119 4.16 22.75 11.69
CA MET A 119 4.97 23.73 10.98
C MET A 119 4.68 23.73 9.47
N LEU A 120 4.58 22.55 8.86
CA LEU A 120 4.26 22.41 7.44
C LEU A 120 2.82 22.84 7.15
N ALA A 121 1.87 22.49 8.00
CA ALA A 121 0.47 22.90 7.85
C ALA A 121 0.34 24.43 7.88
N GLN A 122 0.99 25.10 8.83
CA GLN A 122 1.02 26.56 8.91
C GLN A 122 1.68 27.20 7.69
N ALA A 123 2.74 26.61 7.15
CA ALA A 123 3.37 27.08 5.92
C ALA A 123 2.41 26.98 4.72
N LEU A 124 1.67 25.87 4.58
CA LEU A 124 0.68 25.70 3.52
C LEU A 124 -0.49 26.68 3.67
N ILE A 125 -1.02 26.85 4.88
CA ILE A 125 -2.12 27.81 5.17
C ILE A 125 -1.73 29.22 4.72
N LYS A 126 -0.49 29.65 5.01
CA LYS A 126 -0.02 31.00 4.62
C LYS A 126 0.04 31.22 3.11
N VAL A 127 0.29 30.16 2.34
CA VAL A 127 0.42 30.23 0.87
C VAL A 127 -0.94 30.01 0.17
N MET A 128 -1.95 29.50 0.88
CA MET A 128 -3.29 29.24 0.31
C MET A 128 -3.95 30.42 -0.40
N PRO A 129 -3.96 31.66 0.15
CA PRO A 129 -4.57 32.80 -0.54
C PRO A 129 -3.91 33.10 -1.89
N ALA A 130 -2.59 32.88 -1.99
CA ALA A 130 -1.85 33.08 -3.23
C ALA A 130 -2.10 31.96 -4.26
N LEU A 131 -2.31 30.71 -3.79
CA LEU A 131 -2.58 29.55 -4.66
C LEU A 131 -4.00 29.54 -5.21
N LEU A 132 -4.98 29.86 -4.36
CA LEU A 132 -6.40 29.77 -4.69
C LEU A 132 -6.99 31.11 -5.18
N GLY A 133 -6.28 32.23 -4.96
CA GLY A 133 -6.63 33.54 -5.48
C GLY A 133 -8.06 33.96 -5.10
N GLU A 134 -8.85 34.32 -6.11
CA GLU A 134 -10.25 34.75 -5.92
C GLU A 134 -11.13 33.66 -5.30
N THR A 135 -10.86 32.38 -5.58
CA THR A 135 -11.60 31.25 -4.97
C THR A 135 -11.47 31.26 -3.44
N TYR A 136 -10.30 31.62 -2.92
CA TYR A 136 -10.09 31.71 -1.47
C TYR A 136 -10.84 32.90 -0.85
N LYS A 137 -10.86 34.04 -1.55
CA LYS A 137 -11.56 35.25 -1.08
C LYS A 137 -13.07 35.09 -1.07
N GLN A 138 -13.62 34.21 -1.91
CA GLN A 138 -15.05 33.91 -1.95
C GLN A 138 -15.50 33.03 -0.78
N LEU A 139 -14.59 32.33 -0.10
CA LEU A 139 -14.91 31.53 1.08
C LEU A 139 -15.20 32.44 2.27
N SER A 140 -16.25 32.11 3.02
CA SER A 140 -16.52 32.70 4.33
C SER A 140 -15.35 32.41 5.30
N VAL A 141 -15.25 33.21 6.36
CA VAL A 141 -14.23 33.03 7.40
C VAL A 141 -14.32 31.63 8.02
N ASP A 142 -15.53 31.12 8.22
CA ASP A 142 -15.78 29.78 8.76
C ASP A 142 -15.31 28.67 7.81
N GLU A 143 -15.54 28.83 6.50
CA GLU A 143 -15.06 27.87 5.49
C GLU A 143 -13.53 27.88 5.38
N GLN A 144 -12.89 29.05 5.48
CA GLN A 144 -11.44 29.15 5.51
C GLN A 144 -10.85 28.46 6.75
N ALA A 145 -11.43 28.72 7.93
CA ALA A 145 -11.01 28.08 9.18
C ALA A 145 -11.21 26.55 9.12
N ARG A 146 -12.35 26.11 8.58
CA ARG A 146 -12.63 24.70 8.34
C ARG A 146 -11.59 24.09 7.41
N PHE A 147 -11.30 24.70 6.27
CA PHE A 147 -10.31 24.20 5.32
C PHE A 147 -8.91 24.10 5.96
N ALA A 148 -8.50 25.13 6.69
CA ALA A 148 -7.23 25.13 7.42
C ALA A 148 -7.13 23.98 8.43
N SER A 149 -8.23 23.67 9.14
CA SER A 149 -8.27 22.58 10.13
C SER A 149 -8.06 21.18 9.52
N LEU A 150 -8.29 21.01 8.21
CA LEU A 150 -8.11 19.73 7.54
C LEU A 150 -6.64 19.46 7.14
N ILE A 151 -5.83 20.50 7.02
CA ILE A 151 -4.49 20.41 6.40
C ILE A 151 -3.57 19.50 7.22
N ALA A 152 -3.46 19.72 8.53
CA ALA A 152 -2.61 18.89 9.39
C ALA A 152 -3.02 17.39 9.37
N PRO A 153 -4.31 17.03 9.60
CA PRO A 153 -4.75 15.63 9.47
C PRO A 153 -4.51 15.02 8.09
N VAL A 154 -4.71 15.78 7.01
CA VAL A 154 -4.42 15.29 5.64
C VAL A 154 -2.92 15.05 5.46
N LEU A 155 -2.04 15.93 5.94
CA LEU A 155 -0.60 15.72 5.91
C LEU A 155 -0.18 14.48 6.70
N THR A 156 -0.72 14.29 7.91
CA THR A 156 -0.52 13.06 8.70
C THR A 156 -0.96 11.83 7.92
N GLY A 157 -2.15 11.87 7.32
CA GLY A 157 -2.68 10.81 6.47
C GLY A 157 -1.79 10.52 5.27
N LEU A 158 -1.24 11.54 4.61
CA LEU A 158 -0.35 11.39 3.45
C LEU A 158 0.96 10.70 3.81
N ILE A 159 1.59 11.10 4.92
CA ILE A 159 2.83 10.47 5.41
C ILE A 159 2.55 9.00 5.80
N ALA A 160 1.43 8.75 6.49
CA ALA A 160 1.02 7.40 6.86
C ALA A 160 0.68 6.54 5.64
N ALA A 161 0.00 7.09 4.63
CA ALA A 161 -0.31 6.41 3.37
C ALA A 161 0.97 6.05 2.60
N LEU A 162 1.99 6.92 2.63
CA LEU A 162 3.29 6.61 2.05
C LEU A 162 3.92 5.39 2.73
N LEU A 163 3.93 5.32 4.05
CA LEU A 163 4.43 4.15 4.79
C LEU A 163 3.56 2.90 4.58
N GLN A 164 2.25 3.06 4.43
CA GLN A 164 1.32 1.99 4.07
C GLN A 164 1.67 1.42 2.68
N ILE A 165 1.89 2.29 1.69
CA ILE A 165 2.34 1.91 0.34
C ILE A 165 3.67 1.17 0.44
N VAL A 166 4.66 1.70 1.16
CA VAL A 166 5.97 1.05 1.33
C VAL A 166 5.81 -0.32 2.00
N SER A 167 4.96 -0.47 3.00
CA SER A 167 4.69 -1.76 3.65
C SER A 167 4.04 -2.78 2.70
N VAL A 168 3.08 -2.35 1.88
CA VAL A 168 2.45 -3.19 0.85
C VAL A 168 3.47 -3.56 -0.23
N LEU A 169 4.33 -2.64 -0.67
CA LEU A 169 5.40 -2.90 -1.62
C LEU A 169 6.43 -3.87 -1.07
N SER A 170 6.85 -3.71 0.18
CA SER A 170 7.73 -4.66 0.88
C SER A 170 7.14 -6.07 0.90
N LEU A 171 5.84 -6.20 1.22
CA LEU A 171 5.14 -7.47 1.14
C LEU A 171 5.09 -8.01 -0.29
N ILE A 172 4.77 -7.18 -1.28
CA ILE A 172 4.75 -7.57 -2.71
C ILE A 172 6.11 -8.12 -3.13
N VAL A 173 7.20 -7.46 -2.76
CA VAL A 173 8.57 -7.92 -3.06
C VAL A 173 8.85 -9.26 -2.37
N GLY A 174 8.49 -9.41 -1.09
CA GLY A 174 8.61 -10.67 -0.36
C GLY A 174 7.81 -11.82 -1.00
N ARG A 175 6.55 -11.56 -1.38
CA ARG A 175 5.68 -12.53 -2.07
C ARG A 175 6.20 -12.86 -3.47
N HIS A 176 6.74 -11.88 -4.19
CA HIS A 176 7.36 -12.08 -5.50
C HIS A 176 8.59 -12.98 -5.39
N TRP A 177 9.49 -12.73 -4.41
CA TRP A 177 10.62 -13.61 -4.14
C TRP A 177 10.17 -15.02 -3.76
N GLN A 178 9.14 -15.16 -2.93
CA GLN A 178 8.57 -16.46 -2.59
C GLN A 178 8.07 -17.18 -3.85
N ALA A 179 7.38 -16.48 -4.76
CA ALA A 179 6.93 -17.04 -6.02
C ALA A 179 8.12 -17.44 -6.91
N LEU A 180 9.16 -16.61 -7.03
CA LEU A 180 10.35 -16.95 -7.82
C LEU A 180 11.03 -18.25 -7.37
N LEU A 181 11.05 -18.54 -6.06
CA LEU A 181 11.71 -19.71 -5.51
C LEU A 181 10.83 -20.96 -5.46
N TYR A 182 9.53 -20.78 -5.18
CA TYR A 182 8.65 -21.90 -4.79
C TYR A 182 7.37 -22.02 -5.63
N ASN A 183 6.98 -20.99 -6.40
CA ASN A 183 5.79 -21.00 -7.26
C ASN A 183 5.97 -20.02 -8.45
N PRO A 184 6.81 -20.36 -9.44
CA PRO A 184 7.16 -19.43 -10.52
C PRO A 184 5.92 -18.89 -11.24
N GLY A 185 5.84 -17.56 -11.36
CA GLY A 185 4.69 -16.87 -11.97
C GLY A 185 3.43 -16.78 -11.10
N GLY A 186 3.40 -17.41 -9.91
CA GLY A 186 2.25 -17.40 -8.99
C GLY A 186 1.82 -15.99 -8.58
N PHE A 187 2.77 -15.17 -8.13
CA PHE A 187 2.50 -13.77 -7.76
C PHE A 187 1.84 -12.97 -8.90
N GLY A 188 2.27 -13.17 -10.14
CA GLY A 188 1.69 -12.46 -11.28
C GLY A 188 0.21 -12.81 -11.50
N ARG A 189 -0.17 -14.07 -11.30
CA ARG A 189 -1.58 -14.50 -11.37
C ARG A 189 -2.40 -13.91 -10.22
N GLU A 190 -1.87 -13.96 -8.99
CA GLU A 190 -2.50 -13.41 -7.80
C GLU A 190 -2.73 -11.90 -7.90
N PHE A 191 -1.70 -11.14 -8.29
CA PHE A 191 -1.79 -9.69 -8.41
C PHE A 191 -2.81 -9.27 -9.45
N ARG A 192 -2.81 -9.91 -10.63
CA ARG A 192 -3.81 -9.66 -11.70
C ARG A 192 -5.22 -10.12 -11.34
N ALA A 193 -5.40 -10.91 -10.28
CA ALA A 193 -6.71 -11.32 -9.78
C ALA A 193 -7.27 -10.36 -8.71
N ILE A 194 -6.49 -9.37 -8.26
CA ILE A 194 -6.96 -8.38 -7.29
C ILE A 194 -8.09 -7.57 -7.92
N ARG A 195 -9.27 -7.70 -7.32
CA ARG A 195 -10.49 -6.95 -7.61
C ARG A 195 -11.22 -6.74 -6.29
N ILE A 196 -11.32 -5.49 -5.85
CA ILE A 196 -12.04 -5.16 -4.61
C ILE A 196 -13.54 -5.25 -4.93
N PRO A 197 -14.36 -5.99 -4.15
CA PRO A 197 -15.80 -6.03 -4.36
C PRO A 197 -16.44 -4.65 -4.15
N LEU A 198 -17.61 -4.42 -4.76
CA LEU A 198 -18.28 -3.11 -4.74
C LEU A 198 -18.53 -2.57 -3.34
N GLY A 199 -19.01 -3.39 -2.40
CA GLY A 199 -19.30 -2.95 -1.03
C GLY A 199 -18.07 -2.31 -0.35
N PRO A 200 -16.94 -3.03 -0.21
CA PRO A 200 -15.70 -2.46 0.31
C PRO A 200 -15.17 -1.27 -0.52
N ALA A 201 -15.27 -1.29 -1.85
CA ALA A 201 -14.82 -0.17 -2.68
C ALA A 201 -15.61 1.12 -2.39
N MET A 202 -16.94 1.01 -2.26
CA MET A 202 -17.81 2.13 -1.91
C MET A 202 -17.60 2.59 -0.47
N LEU A 203 -17.31 1.68 0.46
CA LEU A 203 -16.94 2.05 1.82
C LEU A 203 -15.65 2.87 1.85
N LEU A 204 -14.61 2.41 1.14
CA LEU A 204 -13.35 3.16 1.02
C LEU A 204 -13.61 4.55 0.40
N LEU A 205 -14.38 4.63 -0.68
CA LEU A 205 -14.74 5.89 -1.32
C LEU A 205 -15.51 6.82 -0.36
N ALA A 206 -16.49 6.28 0.38
CA ALA A 206 -17.26 7.06 1.35
C ALA A 206 -16.37 7.61 2.47
N LEU A 207 -15.47 6.79 3.02
CA LEU A 207 -14.50 7.25 4.03
C LEU A 207 -13.57 8.32 3.46
N MET A 208 -13.16 8.21 2.20
CA MET A 208 -12.31 9.21 1.55
C MET A 208 -12.98 10.57 1.38
N LEU A 209 -14.23 10.58 0.91
CA LEU A 209 -14.92 11.81 0.52
C LEU A 209 -15.73 12.43 1.67
N LEU A 210 -16.33 11.59 2.52
CA LEU A 210 -17.23 12.02 3.58
C LEU A 210 -16.53 12.09 4.94
N GLY A 211 -15.40 11.40 5.13
CA GLY A 211 -14.59 11.43 6.34
C GLY A 211 -14.36 12.84 6.88
N PRO A 212 -13.83 13.79 6.07
CA PRO A 212 -13.60 15.17 6.51
C PRO A 212 -14.86 15.91 7.03
N ASN A 213 -16.06 15.48 6.66
CA ASN A 213 -17.32 16.06 7.14
C ASN A 213 -17.74 15.52 8.51
N LEU A 214 -17.23 14.36 8.93
CA LEU A 214 -17.51 13.75 10.24
C LEU A 214 -16.58 14.28 11.34
N GLY A 215 -15.49 14.94 10.96
CA GLY A 215 -14.54 15.60 11.85
C GLY A 215 -13.20 15.82 11.16
N ALA A 216 -12.48 16.89 11.52
CA ALA A 216 -11.24 17.27 10.84
C ALA A 216 -10.19 16.15 10.85
N GLN A 217 -10.06 15.43 11.97
CA GLN A 217 -9.14 14.30 12.09
C GLN A 217 -9.44 13.16 11.10
N MET A 218 -10.71 12.95 10.73
CA MET A 218 -11.08 11.91 9.77
C MET A 218 -10.59 12.20 8.35
N ALA A 219 -10.11 13.42 8.07
CA ALA A 219 -9.48 13.74 6.79
C ALA A 219 -8.17 12.97 6.56
N MET A 220 -7.55 12.40 7.61
CA MET A 220 -6.43 11.48 7.44
C MET A 220 -6.82 10.21 6.65
N LEU A 221 -8.10 9.82 6.64
CA LEU A 221 -8.58 8.61 5.95
C LEU A 221 -8.58 8.77 4.43
N THR A 222 -8.64 9.99 3.90
CA THR A 222 -8.65 10.27 2.46
C THR A 222 -7.46 9.63 1.74
N PRO A 223 -6.20 9.89 2.13
CA PRO A 223 -5.05 9.23 1.51
C PRO A 223 -4.88 7.75 1.92
N LEU A 224 -5.38 7.31 3.09
CA LEU A 224 -5.23 5.91 3.52
C LEU A 224 -6.13 4.95 2.75
N CYS A 225 -7.38 5.35 2.54
CA CYS A 225 -8.39 4.55 1.84
C CYS A 225 -8.17 4.53 0.32
N SER A 226 -7.41 5.48 -0.24
CA SER A 226 -7.04 5.45 -1.65
C SER A 226 -5.99 4.38 -1.98
N VAL A 227 -5.13 4.00 -1.03
CA VAL A 227 -4.05 3.03 -1.26
C VAL A 227 -4.56 1.68 -1.78
N PRO A 228 -5.54 1.00 -1.14
CA PRO A 228 -6.12 -0.24 -1.69
C PRO A 228 -6.69 -0.08 -3.10
N LEU A 229 -7.37 1.03 -3.36
CA LEU A 229 -8.00 1.32 -4.65
C LEU A 229 -6.94 1.51 -5.74
N VAL A 230 -5.86 2.23 -5.46
CA VAL A 230 -4.74 2.38 -6.41
C VAL A 230 -4.09 1.05 -6.75
N PHE A 231 -3.85 0.18 -5.75
CA PHE A 231 -3.31 -1.15 -6.01
C PHE A 231 -4.29 -2.02 -6.82
N ALA A 232 -5.60 -1.90 -6.58
CA ALA A 232 -6.62 -2.58 -7.39
C ALA A 232 -6.68 -2.05 -8.83
N GLY A 233 -6.54 -0.73 -9.03
CA GLY A 233 -6.43 -0.11 -10.36
C GLY A 233 -5.17 -0.56 -11.11
N LEU A 234 -4.03 -0.66 -10.43
CA LEU A 234 -2.80 -1.21 -11.00
C LEU A 234 -2.99 -2.68 -11.39
N ALA A 235 -3.63 -3.47 -10.53
CA ALA A 235 -3.97 -4.86 -10.81
C ALA A 235 -4.90 -5.01 -12.02
N LEU A 236 -5.84 -4.08 -12.22
CA LEU A 236 -6.69 -4.03 -13.42
C LEU A 236 -5.87 -3.87 -14.68
N ILE A 237 -4.99 -2.86 -14.73
CA ILE A 237 -4.19 -2.59 -15.92
C ILE A 237 -3.27 -3.78 -16.22
N HIS A 238 -2.63 -4.35 -15.18
CA HIS A 238 -1.82 -5.57 -15.34
C HIS A 238 -2.66 -6.77 -15.81
N GLY A 239 -3.89 -6.90 -15.31
CA GLY A 239 -4.87 -7.90 -15.71
C GLY A 239 -5.19 -7.79 -17.20
N LEU A 240 -5.57 -6.60 -17.65
CA LEU A 240 -5.94 -6.31 -19.04
C LEU A 240 -4.76 -6.51 -20.00
N VAL A 241 -3.56 -6.05 -19.64
CA VAL A 241 -2.34 -6.27 -20.45
C VAL A 241 -2.08 -7.76 -20.62
N GLY A 242 -2.20 -8.56 -19.54
CA GLY A 242 -2.02 -10.00 -19.58
C GLY A 242 -3.10 -10.73 -20.41
N GLN A 243 -4.36 -10.37 -20.22
CA GLN A 243 -5.50 -10.98 -20.93
C GLN A 243 -5.48 -10.68 -22.43
N LYS A 244 -5.25 -9.41 -22.79
CA LYS A 244 -5.20 -8.96 -24.19
C LYS A 244 -3.86 -9.23 -24.86
N ARG A 245 -2.93 -9.91 -24.17
CA ARG A 245 -1.56 -10.20 -24.65
C ARG A 245 -0.84 -8.96 -25.21
N LEU A 246 -1.06 -7.81 -24.58
CA LEU A 246 -0.44 -6.56 -25.00
C LEU A 246 1.06 -6.57 -24.71
N ALA A 247 1.82 -5.78 -25.47
CA ALA A 247 3.25 -5.64 -25.26
C ALA A 247 3.55 -5.10 -23.85
N GLY A 248 4.61 -5.62 -23.21
CA GLY A 248 5.04 -5.16 -21.88
C GLY A 248 5.37 -3.67 -21.81
N PHE A 249 5.64 -3.02 -22.95
CA PHE A 249 5.87 -1.58 -23.06
C PHE A 249 4.71 -0.74 -22.50
N TRP A 250 3.45 -1.20 -22.57
CA TRP A 250 2.32 -0.49 -21.97
C TRP A 250 2.44 -0.32 -20.45
N LEU A 251 3.04 -1.31 -19.76
CA LEU A 251 3.30 -1.21 -18.33
C LEU A 251 4.45 -0.24 -18.03
N VAL A 252 5.47 -0.19 -18.90
CA VAL A 252 6.53 0.82 -18.80
C VAL A 252 5.94 2.22 -18.93
N GLY A 253 5.10 2.45 -19.94
CA GLY A 253 4.37 3.71 -20.12
C GLY A 253 3.52 4.08 -18.90
N LEU A 254 2.80 3.11 -18.32
CA LEU A 254 2.03 3.31 -17.08
C LEU A 254 2.91 3.81 -15.93
N TYR A 255 4.05 3.17 -15.66
CA TYR A 255 4.89 3.57 -14.52
C TYR A 255 5.63 4.89 -14.76
N VAL A 256 6.07 5.16 -15.99
CA VAL A 256 6.67 6.47 -16.36
C VAL A 256 5.64 7.58 -16.22
N THR A 257 4.42 7.38 -16.73
CA THR A 257 3.35 8.38 -16.59
C THR A 257 2.86 8.52 -15.16
N LEU A 258 2.79 7.44 -14.38
CA LEU A 258 2.49 7.51 -12.95
C LEU A 258 3.53 8.35 -12.20
N LEU A 259 4.81 8.26 -12.57
CA LEU A 259 5.87 9.08 -11.96
C LEU A 259 5.79 10.55 -12.38
N LEU A 260 5.67 10.82 -13.68
CA LEU A 260 5.69 12.19 -14.23
C LEU A 260 4.38 12.95 -14.00
N PHE A 261 3.25 12.24 -13.99
CA PHE A 261 1.89 12.80 -13.91
C PHE A 261 1.10 12.17 -12.76
N MET A 262 1.76 11.95 -11.62
CA MET A 262 1.17 11.29 -10.44
C MET A 262 -0.18 11.93 -10.03
N GLN A 263 -0.29 13.25 -10.06
CA GLN A 263 -1.53 13.97 -9.71
C GLN A 263 -2.74 13.54 -10.55
N LEU A 264 -2.52 13.10 -11.80
CA LEU A 264 -3.58 12.71 -12.73
C LEU A 264 -3.78 11.20 -12.73
N ILE A 265 -2.69 10.44 -12.80
CA ILE A 265 -2.75 8.99 -12.92
C ILE A 265 -3.21 8.35 -11.61
N TYR A 266 -2.84 8.89 -10.45
CA TYR A 266 -3.22 8.32 -9.16
C TYR A 266 -4.76 8.34 -8.93
N PRO A 267 -5.47 9.48 -9.09
CA PRO A 267 -6.94 9.47 -9.01
C PRO A 267 -7.60 8.63 -10.09
N LEU A 268 -7.02 8.58 -11.30
CA LEU A 268 -7.54 7.73 -12.37
C LEU A 268 -7.51 6.25 -11.97
N LEU A 269 -6.44 5.78 -11.32
CA LEU A 269 -6.35 4.40 -10.80
C LEU A 269 -7.43 4.12 -9.74
N VAL A 270 -7.74 5.09 -8.88
CA VAL A 270 -8.84 4.98 -7.90
C VAL A 270 -10.18 4.81 -8.61
N VAL A 271 -10.47 5.66 -9.59
CA VAL A 271 -11.70 5.57 -10.39
C VAL A 271 -11.78 4.23 -11.10
N LEU A 272 -10.71 3.81 -11.78
CA LEU A 272 -10.65 2.53 -12.48
C LEU A 272 -10.93 1.35 -11.55
N ALA A 273 -10.44 1.37 -10.31
CA ALA A 273 -10.73 0.33 -9.33
C ALA A 273 -12.22 0.25 -8.98
N ILE A 274 -12.88 1.40 -8.80
CA ILE A 274 -14.32 1.47 -8.51
C ILE A 274 -15.14 0.98 -9.70
N VAL A 275 -14.77 1.40 -10.92
CA VAL A 275 -15.46 0.95 -12.14
C VAL A 275 -15.26 -0.56 -12.33
N ASP A 276 -14.08 -1.11 -12.05
CA ASP A 276 -13.84 -2.56 -12.06
C ASP A 276 -14.65 -3.32 -10.99
N SER A 277 -14.99 -2.68 -9.87
CA SER A 277 -15.93 -3.25 -8.91
C SER A 277 -17.37 -3.30 -9.42
N LEU A 278 -17.78 -2.35 -10.28
CA LEU A 278 -19.13 -2.26 -10.86
C LEU A 278 -19.29 -3.15 -12.10
N ILE A 279 -18.29 -3.15 -12.98
CA ILE A 279 -18.32 -3.79 -14.28
C ILE A 279 -17.24 -4.87 -14.30
N ASP A 280 -17.59 -6.09 -14.69
CA ASP A 280 -16.62 -7.16 -14.88
C ASP A 280 -15.84 -7.00 -16.20
N PHE A 281 -14.87 -6.08 -16.22
CA PHE A 281 -14.02 -5.86 -17.41
C PHE A 281 -13.16 -7.06 -17.78
N ARG A 282 -12.86 -7.90 -16.80
CA ARG A 282 -11.91 -9.00 -16.94
C ARG A 282 -12.59 -10.29 -17.40
N GLY A 283 -13.92 -10.35 -17.33
CA GLY A 283 -14.75 -11.47 -17.76
C GLY A 283 -14.47 -12.75 -16.97
N ARG A 284 -15.51 -13.43 -16.49
CA ARG A 284 -15.38 -14.83 -16.12
C ARG A 284 -15.21 -15.65 -17.40
N HIS A 285 -14.00 -16.16 -17.65
CA HIS A 285 -13.85 -17.35 -18.49
C HIS A 285 -14.47 -18.53 -17.73
N VAL A 286 -15.79 -18.66 -17.78
CA VAL A 286 -16.41 -19.97 -17.62
C VAL A 286 -15.95 -20.76 -18.84
N SER A 287 -15.01 -21.69 -18.63
CA SER A 287 -14.74 -22.73 -19.63
C SER A 287 -16.08 -23.40 -19.91
N LYS A 288 -16.55 -23.21 -21.14
CA LYS A 288 -17.75 -23.84 -21.67
C LYS A 288 -17.35 -25.20 -22.25
N ASP A 289 -16.79 -26.09 -21.41
CA ASP A 289 -16.37 -27.45 -21.81
C ASP A 289 -17.07 -28.55 -20.99
N THR A 290 -18.25 -28.28 -20.46
CA THR A 290 -19.09 -29.31 -19.84
C THR A 290 -20.53 -29.15 -20.32
N ASP A 291 -20.82 -29.46 -21.59
CA ASP A 291 -22.19 -29.82 -22.01
C ASP A 291 -22.35 -30.40 -23.43
N SER A 292 -21.34 -31.08 -24.00
CA SER A 292 -21.56 -31.84 -25.24
C SER A 292 -20.77 -33.15 -25.28
N ALA A 293 -21.00 -33.98 -24.28
CA ALA A 293 -20.77 -35.41 -24.37
C ALA A 293 -21.81 -36.06 -23.47
N ASN A 294 -22.98 -36.37 -24.02
CA ASN A 294 -23.91 -37.43 -23.62
C ASN A 294 -25.22 -37.24 -24.39
N GLY A 295 -25.42 -38.06 -25.42
CA GLY A 295 -26.64 -38.07 -26.23
C GLY A 295 -26.47 -38.96 -27.45
N GLU A 296 -26.20 -40.23 -27.18
CA GLU A 296 -26.18 -41.31 -28.17
C GLU A 296 -27.51 -41.37 -28.94
N GLY A 297 -27.38 -41.61 -30.25
CA GLY A 297 -28.40 -42.14 -31.15
C GLY A 297 -27.69 -43.02 -32.17
#